data_AF-A0A2V2A5X5-F1
#
_entry.id   AF-A0A2V2A5X5-F1
#
_cell.length_a   1.000
_cell.length_b   1.000
_cell.length_c   1.000
_cell.angle_alpha   90.00
_cell.angle_beta   90.00
_cell.angle_gamma   90.00
#
_symmetry.space_group_name_H-M   'P 1'
#
loop_
_entity.id
_entity.type
_entity.pdbx_description
1 polymer ?
#
loop_
_entity_poly.entity_id
_entity_poly.type
_entity_poly.pdbx_seq_one_letter_code
_entity_poly.pdbx_strand_id
1 'polypeptide(L)'
;MDKKLSIPCLLIALTLSLFFIRSVYVMSDYHVQQCHWKGSTSKVMGDGFSFDNDVRLKDGVIFIKNKPAAKIMVRKYRPYADNIIIISDIEYSELEMYYEKGYY
;
A
#
# COMPACT_ATOMS: atom_id res chain seq x y z
N MET A 1 -17.18 -5.84 -40.58
CA MET A 1 -16.65 -5.41 -39.27
C MET A 1 -15.46 -6.29 -38.93
N ASP A 2 -14.27 -5.73 -39.11
CA ASP A 2 -12.99 -6.43 -39.18
C ASP A 2 -12.59 -7.06 -37.83
N LYS A 3 -12.61 -8.40 -37.77
CA LYS A 3 -12.08 -9.20 -36.64
C LYS A 3 -10.61 -8.89 -36.31
N LYS A 4 -9.89 -8.17 -37.18
CA LYS A 4 -8.51 -7.70 -36.96
C LYS A 4 -8.43 -6.47 -36.05
N LEU A 5 -9.47 -5.63 -35.99
CA LEU A 5 -9.50 -4.43 -35.14
C LEU A 5 -9.97 -4.75 -33.72
N SER A 6 -10.70 -5.85 -33.52
CA SER A 6 -11.25 -6.23 -32.21
C SER A 6 -10.19 -6.74 -31.23
N ILE A 7 -9.21 -7.52 -31.70
CA ILE A 7 -8.15 -8.09 -30.84
C ILE A 7 -7.25 -7.03 -30.19
N PRO A 8 -6.66 -6.05 -30.93
CA PRO A 8 -5.82 -5.03 -30.30
C PRO A 8 -6.62 -4.13 -29.35
N CYS A 9 -7.87 -3.82 -29.69
CA CYS A 9 -8.75 -3.04 -28.81
C CYS A 9 -9.04 -3.80 -27.50
N LEU A 10 -9.27 -5.11 -27.59
CA LEU A 10 -9.49 -5.98 -26.43
C LEU A 10 -8.24 -6.08 -25.54
N LEU A 11 -7.05 -6.18 -26.15
CA LEU A 11 -5.77 -6.17 -25.43
C LEU A 11 -5.54 -4.85 -24.69
N ILE A 12 -5.80 -3.71 -25.34
CA ILE A 12 -5.68 -2.38 -24.70
C ILE A 12 -6.65 -2.30 -23.52
N ALA A 13 -7.92 -2.67 -23.71
CA ALA A 13 -8.91 -2.65 -22.64
C ALA A 13 -8.48 -3.55 -21.47
N LEU A 14 -8.01 -4.77 -21.75
CA LEU A 14 -7.53 -5.70 -20.72
C LEU A 14 -6.34 -5.13 -19.95
N THR A 15 -5.37 -4.53 -20.62
CA THR A 15 -4.21 -3.92 -19.94
C THR A 15 -4.66 -2.82 -18.99
N LEU A 16 -5.51 -1.89 -19.43
CA LEU A 16 -6.05 -0.81 -18.59
C LEU A 16 -6.83 -1.36 -17.39
N SER A 17 -7.65 -2.39 -17.59
CA SER A 17 -8.37 -3.05 -16.50
C SER A 17 -7.43 -3.67 -15.47
N LEU A 18 -6.36 -4.33 -15.91
CA LEU A 18 -5.36 -4.92 -15.00
C LEU A 18 -4.62 -3.84 -14.20
N PHE A 19 -4.25 -2.72 -14.82
CA PHE A 19 -3.67 -1.57 -14.11
C PHE A 19 -4.62 -1.01 -13.06
N PHE A 20 -5.91 -0.88 -13.39
CA PHE A 20 -6.93 -0.37 -12.47
C PHE A 20 -7.14 -1.32 -11.28
N ILE A 21 -7.34 -2.62 -11.54
CA ILE A 21 -7.53 -3.64 -10.49
C ILE A 21 -6.32 -3.65 -9.54
N ARG A 22 -5.10 -3.63 -10.08
CA ARG A 22 -3.88 -3.58 -9.27
C ARG A 22 -3.82 -2.31 -8.42
N SER A 23 -4.22 -1.17 -8.96
CA SER A 23 -4.26 0.08 -8.19
C SER A 23 -5.21 -0.01 -6.99
N VAL A 24 -6.43 -0.54 -7.19
CA VAL A 24 -7.41 -0.73 -6.11
C VAL A 24 -6.92 -1.73 -5.07
N TYR A 25 -6.29 -2.83 -5.51
CA TYR A 25 -5.70 -3.82 -4.62
C TYR A 25 -4.65 -3.20 -3.70
N VAL A 26 -3.71 -2.43 -4.25
CA VAL A 26 -2.65 -1.75 -3.47
C VAL A 26 -3.23 -0.72 -2.50
N MET A 27 -4.39 -0.13 -2.81
CA MET A 27 -5.08 0.79 -1.90
C MET A 27 -5.83 0.08 -0.76
N SER A 28 -5.91 -1.24 -0.73
CA SER A 28 -6.66 -1.98 0.31
C SER A 28 -5.84 -2.23 1.58
N ASP A 29 -6.52 -2.32 2.73
CA ASP A 29 -5.88 -2.70 4.01
C ASP A 29 -5.26 -4.10 3.92
N TYR A 30 -5.89 -5.00 3.17
CA TYR A 30 -5.42 -6.36 2.95
C TYR A 30 -4.02 -6.39 2.31
N HIS A 31 -3.82 -5.67 1.21
CA HIS A 31 -2.50 -5.56 0.57
C HIS A 31 -1.46 -4.99 1.54
N VAL A 32 -1.83 -3.93 2.26
CA VAL A 32 -0.92 -3.27 3.19
C VAL A 32 -0.48 -4.22 4.31
N GLN A 33 -1.38 -5.05 4.82
CA GLN A 33 -1.08 -6.06 5.85
C GLN A 33 -0.12 -7.15 5.37
N GLN A 34 -0.15 -7.51 4.09
CA GLN A 34 0.72 -8.56 3.53
C GLN A 34 2.14 -8.10 3.23
N CYS A 35 2.39 -6.78 3.25
CA CYS A 35 3.65 -6.21 2.83
C CYS A 35 4.62 -5.97 4.00
N HIS A 36 5.92 -6.09 3.69
CA HIS A 36 6.98 -5.49 4.47
C HIS A 36 7.19 -4.04 4.02
N TRP A 37 7.24 -3.13 4.99
CA TRP A 37 7.37 -1.70 4.76
C TRP A 37 8.70 -1.22 5.31
N LYS A 38 9.48 -0.48 4.51
CA LYS A 38 10.75 0.11 4.92
C LYS A 38 10.63 1.63 4.98
N GLY A 39 10.94 2.20 6.13
CA GLY A 39 10.96 3.65 6.34
C GLY A 39 12.15 4.30 5.65
N SER A 40 12.00 5.58 5.30
CA SER A 40 13.14 6.41 4.90
C SER A 40 13.94 6.92 6.09
N THR A 41 13.28 7.15 7.23
CA THR A 41 13.88 7.69 8.46
C THR A 41 13.26 7.07 9.72
N SER A 42 13.94 7.24 10.85
CA SER A 42 13.59 6.62 12.14
C SER A 42 12.69 7.54 12.95
N LYS A 43 11.34 7.47 12.86
CA LYS A 43 10.45 8.12 13.85
C LYS A 43 9.12 7.46 14.21
N VAL A 44 8.41 6.78 13.29
CA VAL A 44 7.02 6.32 13.59
C VAL A 44 6.91 4.81 13.83
N MET A 45 7.44 3.99 12.92
CA MET A 45 7.40 2.51 12.99
C MET A 45 8.82 1.91 12.91
N GLY A 46 9.85 2.74 13.14
CA GLY A 46 11.25 2.38 12.93
C GLY A 46 11.65 2.31 11.45
N ASP A 47 12.84 1.77 11.19
CA ASP A 47 13.41 1.65 9.83
C ASP A 47 12.63 0.72 8.92
N GLY A 48 11.78 -0.14 9.50
CA GLY A 48 10.84 -0.96 8.78
C GLY A 48 9.93 -1.73 9.71
N PHE A 49 8.78 -2.14 9.18
CA PHE A 49 7.77 -2.87 9.93
C PHE A 49 6.96 -3.79 9.02
N SER A 50 6.24 -4.71 9.65
CA SER A 50 5.29 -5.61 9.02
C SER A 50 4.11 -5.84 9.96
N PHE A 51 2.99 -6.29 9.42
CA PHE A 51 1.80 -6.60 10.20
C PHE A 51 1.87 -8.05 10.68
N ASP A 52 2.57 -8.27 11.79
CA ASP A 52 2.61 -9.56 12.50
C ASP A 52 1.57 -9.59 13.64
N ASN A 53 1.66 -10.56 14.55
CA ASN A 53 0.66 -10.78 15.60
C ASN A 53 0.36 -9.53 16.46
N ASP A 54 1.35 -8.66 16.66
CA ASP A 54 1.25 -7.50 17.55
C ASP A 54 0.85 -6.21 16.82
N VAL A 55 0.91 -6.19 15.48
CA VAL A 55 0.63 -5.02 14.64
C VAL A 55 -0.55 -5.29 13.71
N ARG A 56 -1.65 -4.55 13.88
CA ARG A 56 -2.89 -4.73 13.11
C ARG A 56 -3.28 -3.45 12.40
N LEU A 57 -3.81 -3.58 11.19
CA LEU A 57 -4.41 -2.48 10.45
C LEU A 57 -5.93 -2.61 10.46
N LYS A 58 -6.64 -1.55 10.82
CA LYS A 58 -8.09 -1.50 10.72
C LYS A 58 -8.53 -0.09 10.32
N ASP A 59 -9.23 0.02 9.20
CA ASP A 59 -9.77 1.28 8.67
C ASP A 59 -8.68 2.36 8.53
N GLY A 60 -7.50 1.94 8.07
CA GLY A 60 -6.33 2.83 7.94
C GLY A 60 -5.63 3.18 9.26
N VAL A 61 -6.09 2.71 10.42
CA VAL A 61 -5.43 2.90 11.72
C VAL A 61 -4.58 1.69 12.06
N ILE A 62 -3.32 1.95 12.42
CA ILE A 62 -2.35 0.95 12.84
C ILE A 62 -2.40 0.85 14.36
N PHE A 63 -2.65 -0.37 14.83
CA PHE A 63 -2.69 -0.74 16.24
C PHE A 63 -1.45 -1.56 16.59
N ILE A 64 -0.72 -1.15 17.61
CA ILE A 64 0.39 -1.90 18.19
C ILE A 64 -0.05 -2.37 19.57
N LYS A 65 -0.02 -3.69 19.82
CA LYS A 65 -0.51 -4.29 21.08
C LYS A 65 -1.93 -3.82 21.43
N ASN A 66 -2.81 -3.79 20.42
CA ASN A 66 -4.20 -3.29 20.48
C ASN A 66 -4.38 -1.81 20.86
N LYS A 67 -3.32 -0.99 20.89
CA LYS A 67 -3.41 0.46 21.08
C LYS A 67 -3.21 1.18 19.75
N PRO A 68 -4.03 2.19 19.41
CA PRO A 68 -3.82 2.97 18.20
C PRO A 68 -2.48 3.71 18.33
N ALA A 69 -1.58 3.46 17.38
CA ALA A 69 -0.24 4.04 17.38
C ALA A 69 -0.06 5.04 16.23
N ALA A 70 -0.58 4.69 15.05
CA ALA A 70 -0.39 5.49 13.85
C ALA A 70 -1.58 5.39 12.89
N LYS A 71 -1.65 6.29 11.92
CA LYS A 71 -2.69 6.29 10.88
C LYS A 71 -2.06 6.42 9.50
N ILE A 72 -2.49 5.57 8.57
CA ILE A 72 -2.15 5.71 7.16
C ILE A 72 -2.93 6.89 6.59
N MET A 73 -2.19 7.94 6.26
CA MET A 73 -2.74 9.17 5.69
C MET A 73 -2.84 9.09 4.17
N VAL A 74 -1.87 8.43 3.54
CA VAL A 74 -1.80 8.30 2.09
C VAL A 74 -1.38 6.89 1.73
N ARG A 75 -2.03 6.35 0.69
CA ARG A 75 -1.60 5.15 -0.03
C ARG A 75 -1.34 5.57 -1.46
N LYS A 76 -0.19 5.19 -2.02
CA LYS A 76 0.20 5.59 -3.38
C LYS A 76 0.70 4.38 -4.17
N TYR A 77 -0.13 3.97 -5.12
CA TYR A 77 0.24 2.98 -6.12
C TYR A 77 1.26 3.58 -7.09
N ARG A 78 2.36 2.86 -7.34
CA ARG A 78 3.38 3.23 -8.32
C ARG A 78 3.61 2.03 -9.26
N PRO A 79 3.15 2.06 -10.52
CA PRO A 79 3.22 0.89 -11.39
C PRO A 79 4.65 0.38 -11.69
N TYR A 80 5.65 1.26 -11.57
CA TYR A 80 7.04 1.00 -11.95
C TYR A 80 8.03 1.31 -10.82
N ALA A 81 7.56 1.37 -9.57
CA ALA A 81 8.38 1.59 -8.38
C ALA A 81 7.67 1.01 -7.16
N ASP A 82 8.37 0.86 -6.03
CA ASP A 82 7.78 0.38 -4.78
C ASP A 82 6.53 1.19 -4.41
N ASN A 83 5.44 0.58 -3.96
CA ASN A 83 4.31 1.38 -3.48
C ASN A 83 4.70 2.17 -2.23
N ILE A 84 4.00 3.28 -1.98
CA ILE A 84 4.26 4.12 -0.81
C ILE A 84 3.03 4.13 0.10
N ILE A 85 3.27 4.09 1.40
CA ILE A 85 2.33 4.60 2.40
C ILE A 85 2.97 5.78 3.14
N ILE A 86 2.14 6.76 3.50
CA ILE A 86 2.54 7.84 4.40
C ILE A 86 1.75 7.65 5.69
N ILE A 87 2.46 7.56 6.79
CA ILE A 87 1.91 7.26 8.10
C ILE A 87 2.09 8.49 8.99
N SER A 88 1.02 8.89 9.67
CA SER A 88 1.07 9.86 10.77
C SER A 88 1.16 9.11 12.08
N ASP A 89 2.13 9.47 12.91
CA ASP A 89 2.10 9.13 14.33
C ASP A 89 0.89 9.80 15.01
N ILE A 90 0.20 9.10 15.91
CA ILE A 90 -0.98 9.67 16.60
C ILE A 90 -0.59 10.59 17.76
N GLU A 91 0.53 10.33 18.42
CA GLU A 91 0.99 11.07 19.60
C GLU A 91 1.68 12.39 19.19
N TYR A 92 2.55 12.33 18.20
CA TYR A 92 3.41 13.44 17.78
C TYR A 92 2.97 14.09 16.47
N SER A 93 2.00 13.50 15.75
CA SER A 93 1.54 13.99 14.44
C SER A 93 2.64 14.12 13.38
N GLU A 94 3.75 13.38 13.53
CA GLU A 94 4.83 13.33 12.56
C GLU A 94 4.45 12.42 11.39
N LEU A 95 4.78 12.86 10.16
CA LEU A 95 4.53 12.11 8.93
C LEU A 95 5.81 11.42 8.45
N GLU A 96 5.73 10.11 8.23
CA GLU A 96 6.85 9.33 7.69
C GLU A 96 6.41 8.52 6.46
N MET A 97 7.34 8.41 5.50
CA MET A 97 7.13 7.68 4.26
C MET A 97 7.72 6.27 4.35
N TYR A 98 6.92 5.27 3.94
CA TYR A 98 7.37 3.88 3.86
C TYR A 98 7.21 3.33 2.45
N TYR A 99 8.16 2.50 2.07
CA TYR A 99 8.24 1.84 0.77
C TYR A 99 7.95 0.35 0.92
N GLU A 100 7.13 -0.20 0.03
CA GLU A 100 6.89 -1.63 -0.07
C GLU A 100 8.19 -2.35 -0.47
N LYS A 101 8.65 -3.32 0.34
CA LYS A 101 9.90 -4.07 0.09
C LYS A 101 9.72 -5.56 -0.16
N GLY A 102 8.51 -6.08 -0.04
CA GLY A 102 8.21 -7.48 -0.31
C GLY A 102 6.91 -7.90 0.36
N TYR A 103 6.58 -9.18 0.15
CA TYR A 103 5.42 -9.84 0.73
C TYR A 103 5.91 -10.99 1.61
N TYR A 104 5.07 -11.40 2.56
CA TYR A 104 5.21 -12.71 3.20
C TYR A 104 5.03 -13.86 2.20
#